data_AF-A0AAD6ZSK4-F1
#
_entry.id   AF-A0AAD6ZSK4-F1
#
_cell.length_a   1.000
_cell.length_b   1.000
_cell.length_c   1.000
_cell.angle_alpha   90.00
_cell.angle_beta   90.00
_cell.angle_gamma   90.00
#
_symmetry.space_group_name_H-M   'P 1'
#
loop_
_entity.id
_entity.type
_entity.pdbx_description
1 polymer ?
#
loop_
_entity_poly.entity_id
_entity_poly.type
_entity_poly.pdbx_seq_one_letter_code
_entity_poly.pdbx_strand_id
1 'polypeptide(L)'
;APAERAIRQKIVKFTRGVEDDIPIYERRPSAEVDEAWHQLYSVAETKISKSDEMRMPNRTWPLGRYPGHYMTALDVFHQLHCLVCSLRAWIKFRALIDVSQDTLRQQIHRGLRYNYTRVPISHARHCIGAIRQALMCSADISPIAWQWSEEHQTAQQRDDIVHVCRDFDQIRDWADRHTFVAQTTDFDVYVEDDSDVPLD
;
A
#
# COMPACT_ATOMS: atom_id res chain seq x y z
N ALA A 1 -11.61 -6.95 14.68
CA ALA A 1 -11.25 -5.53 14.55
C ALA A 1 -12.45 -4.60 14.75
N PRO A 2 -12.28 -3.41 15.37
CA PRO A 2 -13.37 -2.43 15.59
C PRO A 2 -14.12 -1.99 14.32
N ALA A 3 -13.47 -2.05 13.16
CA ALA A 3 -14.04 -1.68 11.87
C ALA A 3 -14.80 -2.81 11.16
N GLU A 4 -14.90 -4.02 11.72
CA GLU A 4 -15.56 -5.17 11.07
C GLU A 4 -17.01 -4.87 10.62
N ARG A 5 -17.75 -4.12 11.44
CA ARG A 5 -19.14 -3.73 11.14
C ARG A 5 -19.29 -2.79 9.95
N ALA A 6 -18.20 -2.17 9.50
CA ALA A 6 -18.19 -1.25 8.35
C ALA A 6 -17.85 -1.97 7.04
N ILE A 7 -17.42 -3.23 7.08
CA ILE A 7 -17.02 -3.97 5.88
C ILE A 7 -18.23 -4.22 5.00
N ARG A 8 -18.12 -3.81 3.74
CA ARG A 8 -18.98 -4.23 2.64
C ARG A 8 -18.10 -4.61 1.47
N GLN A 9 -18.42 -5.74 0.83
CA GLN A 9 -17.71 -6.14 -0.38
C GLN A 9 -18.16 -5.24 -1.53
N LYS A 10 -17.19 -4.80 -2.34
CA LYS A 10 -17.40 -4.00 -3.53
C LYS A 10 -16.64 -4.61 -4.70
N ILE A 11 -17.32 -4.85 -5.82
CA ILE A 11 -16.71 -5.28 -7.09
C ILE A 11 -16.22 -4.03 -7.81
N VAL A 12 -14.90 -3.92 -7.97
CA VAL A 12 -14.25 -2.76 -8.60
C VAL A 12 -13.32 -3.23 -9.71
N LYS A 13 -13.37 -2.52 -10.84
CA LYS A 13 -12.37 -2.67 -11.90
C LYS A 13 -11.18 -1.78 -11.59
N PHE A 14 -9.97 -2.34 -11.64
CA PHE A 14 -8.75 -1.55 -11.49
C PHE A 14 -8.50 -0.72 -12.74
N THR A 15 -8.07 0.52 -12.54
CA THR A 15 -7.59 1.39 -13.62
C THR A 15 -6.25 0.87 -14.13
N ARG A 16 -6.08 0.90 -15.45
CA ARG A 16 -4.88 0.36 -16.13
C ARG A 16 -3.67 1.26 -15.92
N GLY A 17 -3.85 2.57 -15.73
CA GLY A 17 -2.74 3.47 -15.39
C GLY A 17 -1.76 3.76 -16.53
N VAL A 18 -2.19 3.50 -17.77
CA VAL A 18 -1.42 3.74 -19.00
C VAL A 18 -2.34 4.31 -20.07
N GLU A 19 -1.75 4.96 -21.08
CA GLU A 19 -2.48 5.55 -22.22
C GLU A 19 -3.57 6.54 -21.75
N ASP A 20 -4.84 6.28 -22.08
CA ASP A 20 -5.96 7.19 -21.84
C ASP A 20 -6.61 7.03 -20.44
N ASP A 21 -6.19 6.04 -19.65
CA ASP A 21 -6.76 5.71 -18.33
C ASP A 21 -5.77 5.98 -17.19
N ILE A 22 -5.25 7.22 -17.12
CA ILE A 22 -4.31 7.63 -16.07
C ILE A 22 -5.07 8.28 -14.90
N PRO A 23 -5.21 7.58 -13.76
CA PRO A 23 -5.89 8.13 -12.58
C PRO A 23 -5.08 9.27 -11.94
N ILE A 24 -5.73 10.12 -11.16
CA ILE A 24 -5.11 11.29 -10.51
C ILE A 24 -3.81 10.94 -9.77
N TYR A 25 -3.80 9.82 -9.05
CA TYR A 25 -2.65 9.31 -8.28
C TYR A 25 -1.41 8.98 -9.14
N GLU A 26 -1.63 8.74 -10.43
CA GLU A 26 -0.61 8.37 -11.40
C GLU A 26 -0.33 9.51 -12.39
N ARG A 27 -0.82 10.73 -12.13
CA ARG A 27 -0.51 11.92 -12.94
C ARG A 27 0.83 12.55 -12.53
N ARG A 28 1.28 13.55 -13.27
CA ARG A 28 2.52 14.27 -12.94
C ARG A 28 2.33 15.04 -11.62
N PRO A 29 3.40 15.27 -10.84
CA PRO A 29 3.29 16.00 -9.59
C PRO A 29 2.60 17.37 -9.78
N SER A 30 1.58 17.62 -8.97
CA SER A 30 0.84 18.87 -8.89
C SER A 30 0.20 18.98 -7.50
N ALA A 31 -0.23 20.19 -7.12
CA ALA A 31 -0.94 20.39 -5.86
C ALA A 31 -2.21 19.52 -5.75
N GLU A 32 -2.90 19.30 -6.87
CA GLU A 32 -4.08 18.44 -6.93
C GLU A 32 -3.73 16.97 -6.65
N VAL A 33 -2.63 16.47 -7.22
CA VAL A 33 -2.14 15.10 -6.96
C VAL A 33 -1.73 14.94 -5.50
N ASP A 34 -1.03 15.92 -4.95
CA ASP A 34 -0.60 15.91 -3.55
C ASP A 34 -1.79 15.90 -2.59
N GLU A 35 -2.82 16.69 -2.87
CA GLU A 35 -4.04 16.74 -2.10
C GLU A 35 -4.83 15.42 -2.21
N ALA A 36 -4.97 14.86 -3.41
CA ALA A 36 -5.65 13.59 -3.62
C ALA A 36 -5.01 12.46 -2.81
N TRP A 37 -3.67 12.40 -2.78
CA TRP A 37 -2.94 11.46 -1.94
C TRP A 37 -3.14 11.77 -0.46
N HIS A 38 -3.05 13.04 -0.04
CA HIS A 38 -3.22 13.42 1.35
C HIS A 38 -4.57 12.99 1.91
N GLN A 39 -5.65 13.24 1.17
CA GLN A 39 -7.01 12.86 1.55
C GLN A 39 -7.19 11.33 1.68
N LEU A 40 -6.43 10.56 0.92
CA LEU A 40 -6.56 9.10 0.89
C LEU A 40 -6.08 8.43 2.19
N TYR A 41 -5.03 8.97 2.83
CA TYR A 41 -4.44 8.41 4.04
C TYR A 41 -4.60 9.30 5.29
N SER A 42 -5.22 10.48 5.19
CA SER A 42 -5.34 11.44 6.30
C SER A 42 -6.18 10.93 7.48
N VAL A 43 -6.89 9.82 7.32
CA VAL A 43 -7.60 9.11 8.40
C VAL A 43 -6.59 8.31 9.24
N ALA A 44 -5.66 9.01 9.87
CA ALA A 44 -4.52 8.38 10.55
C ALA A 44 -4.88 7.83 11.94
N GLU A 45 -5.78 8.48 12.68
CA GLU A 45 -6.08 8.11 14.06
C GLU A 45 -7.59 8.03 14.27
N THR A 46 -8.03 6.93 14.86
CA THR A 46 -9.44 6.67 15.16
C THR A 46 -9.63 6.51 16.66
N LYS A 47 -10.71 7.09 17.17
CA LYS A 47 -11.14 6.93 18.54
C LYS A 47 -12.07 5.72 18.65
N ILE A 48 -11.77 4.80 19.56
CA ILE A 48 -12.60 3.62 19.83
C ILE A 48 -13.09 3.59 21.28
N SER A 49 -14.17 2.84 21.50
CA SER A 49 -14.74 2.61 22.84
C SER A 49 -13.90 1.61 23.63
N LYS A 50 -14.03 1.62 24.97
CA LYS A 50 -13.44 0.59 25.83
C LYS A 50 -13.86 -0.83 25.44
N SER A 51 -15.11 -1.04 25.03
CA SER A 51 -15.58 -2.36 24.61
C SER A 51 -14.92 -2.85 23.33
N ASP A 52 -14.61 -1.94 22.39
CA ASP A 52 -13.89 -2.30 21.16
C ASP A 52 -12.41 -2.59 21.45
N GLU A 53 -11.78 -1.79 22.31
CA GLU A 53 -10.40 -2.01 22.75
C GLU A 53 -10.24 -3.35 23.48
N MET A 54 -11.24 -3.76 24.28
CA MET A 54 -11.26 -5.07 24.92
C MET A 54 -11.34 -6.26 23.97
N ARG A 55 -11.73 -6.03 22.71
CA ARG A 55 -11.76 -7.06 21.66
C ARG A 55 -10.51 -7.07 20.80
N MET A 56 -9.59 -6.11 21.00
CA MET A 56 -8.33 -6.07 20.26
C MET A 56 -7.35 -7.13 20.78
N PRO A 57 -6.54 -7.76 19.90
CA PRO A 57 -5.47 -8.66 20.34
C PRO A 57 -4.43 -7.95 21.20
N ASN A 58 -4.13 -6.70 20.87
CA ASN A 58 -3.18 -5.85 21.57
C ASN A 58 -3.92 -4.69 22.24
N ARG A 59 -3.64 -4.45 23.53
CA ARG A 59 -4.17 -3.30 24.27
C ARG A 59 -3.55 -2.01 23.73
N THR A 60 -4.32 -0.93 23.76
CA THR A 60 -3.91 0.37 23.20
C THR A 60 -4.04 1.51 24.20
N TRP A 61 -3.42 2.65 23.90
CA TRP A 61 -3.29 3.77 24.81
C TRP A 61 -4.62 4.50 25.04
N PRO A 62 -4.99 4.82 26.30
CA PRO A 62 -6.19 5.59 26.61
C PRO A 62 -6.06 7.05 26.19
N LEU A 63 -7.15 7.64 25.73
CA LEU A 63 -7.21 9.06 25.38
C LEU A 63 -7.57 9.88 26.62
N GLY A 64 -6.58 10.56 27.21
CA GLY A 64 -6.77 11.32 28.45
C GLY A 64 -7.88 12.38 28.38
N ARG A 65 -8.07 13.02 27.22
CA ARG A 65 -9.17 14.01 27.00
C ARG A 65 -10.55 13.38 26.80
N TYR A 66 -10.62 12.06 26.57
CA TYR A 66 -11.86 11.35 26.29
C TYR A 66 -11.96 10.09 27.18
N PRO A 67 -12.43 10.24 28.43
CA PRO A 67 -12.59 9.12 29.35
C PRO A 67 -13.34 7.95 28.71
N GLY A 68 -12.84 6.72 28.92
CA GLY A 68 -13.41 5.50 28.36
C GLY A 68 -13.14 5.27 26.86
N HIS A 69 -12.35 6.13 26.23
CA HIS A 69 -11.94 5.97 24.84
C HIS A 69 -10.44 5.75 24.71
N TYR A 70 -10.09 5.08 23.62
CA TYR A 70 -8.73 4.66 23.32
C TYR A 70 -8.36 5.04 21.88
N MET A 71 -7.07 5.22 21.65
CA MET A 71 -6.53 5.61 20.35
C MET A 71 -6.14 4.38 19.54
N THR A 72 -6.45 4.35 18.26
CA THR A 72 -6.00 3.31 17.33
C THR A 72 -5.87 3.89 15.92
N ALA A 73 -5.41 3.10 14.96
CA ALA A 73 -5.44 3.39 13.54
C ALA A 73 -5.78 2.11 12.78
N LEU A 74 -6.33 2.21 11.57
CA LEU A 74 -6.48 1.04 10.71
C LEU A 74 -5.25 0.92 9.82
N ASP A 75 -4.72 -0.30 9.73
CA ASP A 75 -3.44 -0.54 9.07
C ASP A 75 -3.42 -0.14 7.59
N VAL A 76 -4.55 -0.28 6.87
CA VAL A 76 -4.68 0.19 5.47
C VAL A 76 -4.26 1.65 5.27
N PHE A 77 -4.59 2.55 6.21
CA PHE A 77 -4.21 3.96 6.10
C PHE A 77 -2.72 4.17 6.41
N HIS A 78 -2.17 3.38 7.33
CA HIS A 78 -0.73 3.37 7.60
C HIS A 78 0.06 2.83 6.41
N GLN A 79 -0.39 1.73 5.78
CA GLN A 79 0.18 1.17 4.56
C GLN A 79 0.18 2.20 3.41
N LEU A 80 -0.94 2.90 3.20
CA LEU A 80 -1.05 3.96 2.20
C LEU A 80 -0.14 5.16 2.52
N HIS A 81 -0.06 5.57 3.78
CA HIS A 81 0.86 6.61 4.25
C HIS A 81 2.31 6.23 3.94
N CYS A 82 2.73 5.02 4.31
CA CYS A 82 4.08 4.50 4.08
C CYS A 82 4.40 4.46 2.58
N LEU A 83 3.49 3.98 1.73
CA LEU A 83 3.66 3.95 0.28
C LEU A 83 3.98 5.34 -0.30
N VAL A 84 3.23 6.36 0.12
CA VAL A 84 3.42 7.75 -0.33
C VAL A 84 4.69 8.36 0.25
N CYS A 85 4.97 8.12 1.52
CA CYS A 85 6.19 8.60 2.19
C CYS A 85 7.45 8.04 1.52
N SER A 86 7.47 6.74 1.21
CA SER A 86 8.56 6.09 0.48
C SER A 86 8.73 6.68 -0.93
N LEU A 87 7.64 6.90 -1.67
CA LEU A 87 7.71 7.54 -2.99
C LEU A 87 8.29 8.96 -2.90
N ARG A 88 7.80 9.78 -1.97
CA ARG A 88 8.29 11.16 -1.78
C ARG A 88 9.75 11.20 -1.34
N ALA A 89 10.16 10.32 -0.44
CA ALA A 89 11.55 10.19 -0.02
C ALA A 89 12.46 9.79 -1.19
N TRP A 90 12.03 8.83 -2.02
CA TRP A 90 12.76 8.40 -3.21
C TRP A 90 12.91 9.52 -4.24
N ILE A 91 11.83 10.28 -4.53
CA ILE A 91 11.88 11.42 -5.46
C ILE A 91 12.88 12.48 -4.96
N LYS A 92 12.82 12.84 -3.67
CA LYS A 92 13.77 13.79 -3.06
C LYS A 92 15.20 13.29 -3.15
N PHE A 93 15.44 12.03 -2.78
CA PHE A 93 16.77 11.41 -2.85
C PHE A 93 17.31 11.39 -4.29
N ARG A 94 16.47 11.05 -5.27
CA ARG A 94 16.86 11.07 -6.69
C ARG A 94 17.20 12.48 -7.15
N ALA A 95 16.37 13.48 -6.84
CA ALA A 95 16.62 14.87 -7.19
C ALA A 95 17.93 15.43 -6.59
N LEU A 96 18.31 14.96 -5.40
CA LEU A 96 19.59 15.33 -4.76
C LEU A 96 20.81 14.67 -5.41
N ILE A 97 20.65 13.50 -6.04
CA ILE A 97 21.75 12.71 -6.64
C ILE A 97 21.90 12.95 -8.15
N ASP A 98 20.83 13.40 -8.82
CA ASP A 98 20.81 13.68 -10.27
C ASP A 98 21.75 14.81 -10.71
N VAL A 99 22.38 15.52 -9.77
CA VAL A 99 23.35 16.59 -10.05
C VAL A 99 24.79 16.06 -10.24
N SER A 100 25.11 14.77 -9.98
CA SER A 100 26.54 14.36 -10.06
C SER A 100 26.91 12.92 -10.45
N GLN A 101 25.99 11.98 -10.75
CA GLN A 101 26.38 10.55 -10.74
C GLN A 101 25.81 9.69 -11.88
N ASP A 102 26.04 10.08 -13.13
CA ASP A 102 25.85 9.19 -14.28
C ASP A 102 26.98 8.13 -14.41
N THR A 103 28.07 8.26 -13.63
CA THR A 103 29.28 7.42 -13.76
C THR A 103 29.52 6.40 -12.63
N LEU A 104 29.14 6.65 -11.36
CA LEU A 104 29.49 5.73 -10.26
C LEU A 104 28.52 4.53 -10.11
N ARG A 105 27.28 4.63 -10.61
CA ARG A 105 26.24 3.62 -10.38
C ARG A 105 26.38 2.34 -11.22
N GLN A 106 27.28 2.33 -12.20
CA GLN A 106 27.56 1.14 -13.03
C GLN A 106 28.31 0.02 -12.29
N GLN A 107 28.89 0.28 -11.12
CA GLN A 107 29.73 -0.71 -10.43
C GLN A 107 28.98 -1.62 -9.45
N ILE A 108 27.79 -1.26 -8.98
CA ILE A 108 27.05 -2.04 -7.95
C ILE A 108 26.14 -3.12 -8.56
N HIS A 109 25.78 -3.04 -9.85
CA HIS A 109 24.72 -3.87 -10.44
C HIS A 109 25.20 -4.81 -11.57
N ARG A 110 26.43 -5.34 -11.52
CA ARG A 110 26.90 -6.31 -12.54
C ARG A 110 26.30 -7.72 -12.41
N GLY A 111 25.50 -8.01 -11.38
CA GLY A 111 24.92 -9.35 -11.13
C GLY A 111 23.39 -9.45 -11.22
N LEU A 112 22.66 -8.35 -11.40
CA LEU A 112 21.20 -8.38 -11.53
C LEU A 112 20.83 -8.32 -13.01
N ARG A 113 20.08 -9.32 -13.49
CA ARG A 113 19.62 -9.47 -14.89
C ARG A 113 18.79 -8.27 -15.40
N TYR A 114 18.34 -7.41 -14.48
CA TYR A 114 17.61 -6.18 -14.77
C TYR A 114 18.33 -4.97 -14.17
N ASN A 115 18.64 -3.98 -15.01
CA ASN A 115 19.18 -2.71 -14.57
C ASN A 115 18.06 -1.82 -14.00
N TYR A 116 17.69 -2.04 -12.73
CA TYR A 116 16.66 -1.26 -12.02
C TYR A 116 16.95 0.26 -11.93
N THR A 117 18.16 0.71 -12.30
CA THR A 117 18.49 2.15 -12.33
C THR A 117 17.78 2.91 -13.47
N ARG A 118 17.15 2.21 -14.42
CA ARG A 118 16.52 2.80 -15.62
C ARG A 118 14.99 2.71 -15.66
N VAL A 119 14.32 2.40 -14.55
CA VAL A 119 12.84 2.38 -14.53
C VAL A 119 12.32 3.81 -14.77
N PRO A 120 11.54 4.07 -15.84
CA PRO A 120 10.97 5.39 -16.09
C PRO A 120 10.05 5.82 -14.95
N ILE A 121 10.03 7.11 -14.60
CA ILE A 121 9.14 7.65 -13.55
C ILE A 121 7.67 7.35 -13.87
N SER A 122 7.29 7.31 -15.16
CA SER A 122 5.95 6.91 -15.58
C SER A 122 5.60 5.48 -15.12
N HIS A 123 6.50 4.53 -15.32
CA HIS A 123 6.34 3.14 -14.87
C HIS A 123 6.30 3.04 -13.34
N ALA A 124 7.18 3.76 -12.64
CA ALA A 124 7.16 3.80 -11.18
C ALA A 124 5.82 4.29 -10.62
N ARG A 125 5.25 5.38 -11.18
CA ARG A 125 3.92 5.87 -10.77
C ARG A 125 2.83 4.84 -11.04
N HIS A 126 2.85 4.19 -12.20
CA HIS A 126 1.90 3.11 -12.53
C HIS A 126 1.98 1.96 -11.52
N CYS A 127 3.19 1.49 -11.17
CA CYS A 127 3.37 0.46 -10.15
C CYS A 127 2.83 0.89 -8.78
N ILE A 128 3.11 2.13 -8.35
CA ILE A 128 2.58 2.67 -7.10
C ILE A 128 1.05 2.77 -7.13
N GLY A 129 0.48 3.17 -8.27
CA GLY A 129 -0.97 3.19 -8.50
C GLY A 129 -1.60 1.80 -8.38
N ALA A 130 -0.97 0.78 -8.97
CA ALA A 130 -1.41 -0.61 -8.84
C ALA A 130 -1.35 -1.11 -7.39
N ILE A 131 -0.26 -0.82 -6.65
CA ILE A 131 -0.15 -1.19 -5.22
C ILE A 131 -1.22 -0.46 -4.40
N ARG A 132 -1.44 0.84 -4.63
CA ARG A 132 -2.51 1.61 -3.97
C ARG A 132 -3.88 0.95 -4.17
N GLN A 133 -4.21 0.56 -5.40
CA GLN A 133 -5.48 -0.13 -5.70
C GLN A 133 -5.57 -1.47 -4.96
N ALA A 134 -4.49 -2.24 -4.92
CA ALA A 134 -4.44 -3.51 -4.20
C ALA A 134 -4.64 -3.31 -2.69
N LEU A 135 -3.96 -2.34 -2.07
CA LEU A 135 -4.11 -2.00 -0.65
C LEU A 135 -5.54 -1.58 -0.30
N MET A 136 -6.20 -0.79 -1.16
CA MET A 136 -7.60 -0.40 -0.96
C MET A 136 -8.58 -1.55 -1.17
N CYS A 137 -8.27 -2.47 -2.08
CA CYS A 137 -9.10 -3.64 -2.36
C CYS A 137 -9.01 -4.70 -1.26
N SER A 138 -7.81 -4.96 -0.75
CA SER A 138 -7.60 -5.88 0.38
C SER A 138 -7.96 -5.25 1.72
N ALA A 139 -7.76 -3.93 1.85
CA ALA A 139 -8.03 -3.08 3.01
C ALA A 139 -7.79 -3.78 4.36
N ASP A 140 -6.54 -3.78 4.83
CA ASP A 140 -6.22 -4.30 6.16
C ASP A 140 -6.84 -3.42 7.25
N ILE A 141 -7.83 -3.97 7.96
CA ILE A 141 -8.53 -3.29 9.05
C ILE A 141 -7.97 -3.63 10.43
N SER A 142 -6.79 -4.26 10.50
CA SER A 142 -6.14 -4.60 11.76
C SER A 142 -5.89 -3.32 12.56
N PRO A 143 -6.32 -3.28 13.84
CA PRO A 143 -6.25 -2.06 14.64
C PRO A 143 -4.86 -1.90 15.25
N ILE A 144 -4.10 -0.95 14.70
CA ILE A 144 -2.79 -0.55 15.22
C ILE A 144 -2.95 -0.09 16.67
N ALA A 145 -2.06 -0.57 17.53
CA ALA A 145 -2.05 -0.23 18.95
C ALA A 145 -1.02 0.88 19.24
N TRP A 146 -1.30 1.67 20.27
CA TRP A 146 -0.35 2.59 20.86
C TRP A 146 0.07 2.05 22.23
N GLN A 147 1.37 1.88 22.44
CA GLN A 147 1.90 1.23 23.63
C GLN A 147 3.08 2.02 24.20
N TRP A 148 3.26 1.95 25.52
CA TRP A 148 4.38 2.61 26.18
C TRP A 148 5.72 2.05 25.67
N SER A 149 6.61 2.96 25.24
CA SER A 149 8.00 2.63 24.92
C SER A 149 8.89 3.10 26.06
N GLU A 150 9.59 2.16 26.71
CA GLU A 150 10.57 2.50 27.75
C GLU A 150 11.79 3.25 27.18
N GLU A 151 12.16 3.00 25.92
CA GLU A 151 13.26 3.72 25.28
C GLU A 151 12.92 5.19 25.06
N HIS A 152 11.72 5.47 24.56
CA HIS A 152 11.30 6.82 24.17
C HIS A 152 10.55 7.56 25.28
N GLN A 153 10.24 6.88 26.40
CA GLN A 153 9.46 7.41 27.52
C GLN A 153 8.14 8.05 27.08
N THR A 154 7.49 7.44 26.09
CA THR A 154 6.21 7.90 25.54
C THR A 154 5.46 6.74 24.89
N ALA A 155 4.14 6.90 24.71
CA ALA A 155 3.36 5.97 23.91
C ALA A 155 3.76 6.09 22.44
N GLN A 156 4.09 4.95 21.83
CA GLN A 156 4.48 4.82 20.43
C GLN A 156 3.47 3.94 19.70
N GLN A 157 3.29 4.25 18.41
CA GLN A 157 2.54 3.41 17.50
C GLN A 157 3.28 2.07 17.34
N ARG A 158 2.52 0.97 17.34
CA ARG A 158 3.02 -0.40 17.12
C ARG A 158 2.30 -0.97 15.91
N ASP A 159 3.05 -1.13 14.83
CA ASP A 159 2.65 -1.77 13.57
C ASP A 159 2.94 -3.29 13.59
N ASP A 160 3.73 -3.77 14.54
CA ASP A 160 3.98 -5.19 14.82
C ASP A 160 2.82 -5.85 15.60
N ILE A 161 1.61 -5.72 15.07
CA ILE A 161 0.38 -6.27 15.65
C ILE A 161 -0.04 -7.57 14.97
N VAL A 162 -1.12 -8.18 15.47
CA VAL A 162 -1.73 -9.36 14.85
C VAL A 162 -2.59 -8.96 13.66
N HIS A 163 -2.34 -9.58 12.51
CA HIS A 163 -3.10 -9.41 11.27
C HIS A 163 -3.84 -10.70 10.88
N VAL A 164 -4.93 -10.55 10.11
CA VAL A 164 -5.61 -11.67 9.46
C VAL A 164 -5.27 -11.64 7.97
N CYS A 165 -4.39 -12.55 7.56
CA CYS A 165 -3.88 -12.61 6.20
C CYS A 165 -4.43 -13.80 5.42
N ARG A 166 -4.37 -13.70 4.08
CA ARG A 166 -4.43 -14.89 3.22
C ARG A 166 -3.10 -15.62 3.37
N ASP A 167 -3.15 -16.96 3.38
CA ASP A 167 -1.95 -17.79 3.45
C ASP A 167 -1.11 -17.63 2.18
N PHE A 168 -0.03 -16.86 2.28
CA PHE A 168 0.81 -16.52 1.15
C PHE A 168 1.60 -17.72 0.64
N ASP A 169 2.03 -18.62 1.53
CA ASP A 169 2.78 -19.81 1.15
C ASP A 169 1.88 -20.75 0.33
N GLN A 170 0.62 -20.95 0.75
CA GLN A 170 -0.31 -21.74 -0.05
C GLN A 170 -0.61 -21.12 -1.42
N ILE A 171 -0.71 -19.79 -1.51
CA ILE A 171 -0.89 -19.09 -2.80
C ILE A 171 0.34 -19.27 -3.69
N ARG A 172 1.55 -19.11 -3.14
CA ARG A 172 2.80 -19.32 -3.88
C ARG A 172 2.93 -20.76 -4.36
N ASP A 173 2.69 -21.73 -3.47
CA ASP A 173 2.78 -23.16 -3.79
C ASP A 173 1.73 -23.58 -4.82
N TRP A 174 0.55 -22.93 -4.83
CA TRP A 174 -0.39 -23.07 -5.94
C TRP A 174 0.22 -22.52 -7.22
N ALA A 175 0.72 -21.28 -7.25
CA ALA A 175 1.28 -20.66 -8.45
C ALA A 175 2.46 -21.45 -9.04
N ASP A 176 3.39 -21.91 -8.20
CA ASP A 176 4.56 -22.68 -8.62
C ASP A 176 4.18 -23.98 -9.35
N ARG A 177 3.13 -24.67 -8.87
CA ARG A 177 2.60 -25.90 -9.49
C ARG A 177 1.85 -25.65 -10.80
N HIS A 178 1.49 -24.40 -11.09
CA HIS A 178 0.79 -23.99 -12.31
C HIS A 178 1.68 -23.14 -13.23
N THR A 179 3.00 -23.16 -13.01
CA THR A 179 3.94 -22.49 -13.91
C THR A 179 3.94 -23.16 -15.28
N PHE A 180 4.03 -22.35 -16.34
CA PHE A 180 4.19 -22.81 -17.71
C PHE A 180 5.38 -22.11 -18.37
N VAL A 181 5.95 -22.73 -19.40
CA VAL A 181 7.09 -22.17 -20.14
C VAL A 181 6.57 -21.20 -21.20
N ALA A 182 6.85 -19.91 -21.03
CA ALA A 182 6.35 -18.83 -21.89
C ALA A 182 6.81 -18.89 -23.36
N GLN A 183 7.74 -19.78 -23.73
CA GLN A 183 8.24 -19.91 -25.10
C GLN A 183 7.20 -20.45 -26.09
N THR A 184 6.06 -20.94 -25.60
CA THR A 184 4.96 -21.47 -26.42
C THR A 184 3.75 -20.53 -26.52
N THR A 185 3.87 -19.30 -26.01
CA THR A 185 2.77 -18.34 -25.99
C THR A 185 2.79 -17.49 -27.25
N ASP A 186 1.68 -17.51 -28.00
CA ASP A 186 1.42 -16.56 -29.08
C ASP A 186 0.67 -15.35 -28.52
N PHE A 187 1.37 -14.22 -28.39
CA PHE A 187 0.80 -12.97 -27.88
C PHE A 187 0.05 -12.17 -28.95
N ASP A 188 0.04 -12.62 -30.21
CA ASP A 188 -0.65 -11.97 -31.32
C ASP A 188 -2.07 -12.51 -31.52
N VAL A 189 -2.47 -13.51 -30.74
CA VAL A 189 -3.86 -14.03 -30.71
C VAL A 189 -4.73 -13.08 -29.89
N TYR A 190 -5.66 -12.41 -30.57
CA TYR A 190 -6.71 -11.62 -29.91
C TYR A 190 -7.73 -12.56 -29.25
N VAL A 191 -7.99 -12.32 -27.97
CA VAL A 191 -9.05 -12.98 -27.21
C VAL A 191 -10.09 -11.92 -26.88
N GLU A 192 -11.32 -12.12 -27.35
CA GLU A 192 -12.44 -11.25 -26.99
C GLU A 192 -12.81 -11.49 -25.52
N ASP A 193 -12.94 -10.42 -24.75
CA ASP A 193 -13.39 -10.45 -23.36
C ASP A 193 -14.89 -10.13 -23.32
N ASP A 194 -15.73 -11.17 -23.29
CA ASP A 194 -17.19 -11.10 -23.25
C ASP A 194 -17.74 -11.12 -21.80
N SER A 195 -16.87 -10.94 -20.81
CA SER A 195 -17.22 -10.99 -19.40
C SER A 195 -18.12 -9.81 -18.99
N ASP A 196 -19.41 -10.07 -18.75
CA ASP A 196 -20.32 -9.09 -18.14
C ASP A 196 -20.26 -9.19 -16.60
N VAL A 197 -19.22 -8.59 -16.01
CA VAL A 197 -19.07 -8.52 -14.55
C VAL A 197 -19.76 -7.25 -14.04
N PRO A 198 -20.84 -7.35 -13.25
CA PRO A 198 -21.50 -6.18 -12.68
C PRO A 198 -20.55 -5.49 -11.70
N LEU A 199 -20.18 -4.25 -12.00
CA LEU A 199 -19.35 -3.41 -11.14
C LEU A 199 -20.24 -2.55 -10.22
N ASP A 200 -19.72 -2.24 -9.03
CA ASP A 200 -20.39 -1.38 -8.03
C ASP A 200 -19.96 0.09 -8.08
#